data_AF-A0A0D5ZEA0-F1
#
_entry.id   AF-A0A0D5ZEA0-F1
#
_cell.length_a   1.000
_cell.length_b   1.000
_cell.length_c   1.000
_cell.angle_alpha   90.00
_cell.angle_beta   90.00
_cell.angle_gamma   90.00
#
_symmetry.space_group_name_H-M   'P 1'
#
loop_
_entity.id
_entity.type
_entity.pdbx_description
1 polymer ?
#
loop_
_entity_poly.entity_id
_entity_poly.type
_entity_poly.pdbx_seq_one_letter_code
_entity_poly.pdbx_strand_id
1 'polypeptide(L)'
;MLMSRYSNPKVLFATSLGAFIPPFTSSVISFSVPEIGHFLKASFTLMVWVPMAYLIALPSLMILFGKLSDIFGRPRFYMLGFLVFGAGGVLSIFSNSVYFLIFSTLVMGVGGSLLSVNGTAIVSSVYPPDARGGALGINAMSVYLGLTTGPILAGVLVEFLGWQSLFYVVAAFAFLSLIPVYAFLRKVDVPTAARSIDYLGFALFLIAILSIVLYLSFSEVYGFTATIYLLGFGLLVLVLFVLFERRKEEPILDMRLFTRNRTFSAANFTAFLNYISTFAIVFVFSIYFSVIAGLSPSESGLILTVEPILMVIFSPISGRLSDRFGSRALSSMGMLIISAAFFGIYFDIGRITPTGMIWPLGVIGVGFGLFSAPNTNSVMGSVDRKYSGTASGTLGTMRFVGQLMSLAVMSTLLAEAMPRTMLLELFSGINSNLSAVDVTGFMTGLRTVMLLSGILSLAGVFTSLVRSS
;
A
#
# COMPACT_ATOMS: atom_id res chain seq x y z
N MET A 1 -18.47 18.38 -28.55
CA MET A 1 -18.45 17.31 -29.58
C MET A 1 -17.05 16.74 -29.88
N LEU A 2 -15.95 17.26 -29.30
CA LEU A 2 -14.57 16.75 -29.51
C LEU A 2 -14.09 15.69 -28.50
N MET A 3 -14.84 15.42 -27.42
CA MET A 3 -14.46 14.45 -26.37
C MET A 3 -14.77 12.97 -26.70
N SER A 4 -15.58 12.67 -27.73
CA SER A 4 -16.04 11.30 -27.99
C SER A 4 -15.10 10.45 -28.87
N ARG A 5 -14.08 11.05 -29.51
CA ARG A 5 -13.15 10.32 -30.38
C ARG A 5 -11.92 9.72 -29.68
N TYR A 6 -11.64 10.12 -28.44
CA TYR A 6 -10.41 9.71 -27.72
C TYR A 6 -10.64 9.16 -26.30
N SER A 7 -11.89 9.15 -25.82
CA SER A 7 -12.25 8.42 -24.61
C SER A 7 -12.46 6.96 -25.01
N ASN A 8 -11.55 6.07 -24.61
CA ASN A 8 -11.77 4.63 -24.74
C ASN A 8 -12.26 4.09 -23.39
N PRO A 9 -13.55 4.28 -23.03
CA PRO A 9 -14.08 3.91 -21.72
C PRO A 9 -13.88 2.41 -21.42
N LYS A 10 -13.75 1.58 -22.45
CA LYS A 10 -13.46 0.14 -22.32
C LYS A 10 -12.05 -0.10 -21.77
N VAL A 11 -11.05 0.62 -22.27
CA VAL A 11 -9.67 0.55 -21.75
C VAL A 11 -9.65 1.03 -20.31
N LEU A 12 -10.28 2.17 -20.03
CA LEU A 12 -10.32 2.72 -18.68
C LEU A 12 -10.99 1.77 -17.69
N PHE A 13 -12.14 1.22 -18.05
CA PHE A 13 -12.82 0.20 -17.27
C PHE A 13 -11.91 -1.01 -16.98
N ALA A 14 -11.27 -1.57 -18.01
CA ALA A 14 -10.34 -2.68 -17.85
C ALA A 14 -9.16 -2.35 -16.93
N THR A 15 -8.58 -1.15 -17.05
CA THR A 15 -7.46 -0.72 -16.20
C THR A 15 -7.90 -0.44 -14.76
N SER A 16 -9.10 0.09 -14.58
CA SER A 16 -9.70 0.34 -13.25
C SER A 16 -9.92 -0.94 -12.47
N LEU A 17 -10.27 -2.06 -13.12
CA LEU A 17 -10.39 -3.36 -12.46
C LEU A 17 -9.07 -3.80 -11.82
N GLY A 18 -7.95 -3.72 -12.56
CA GLY A 18 -6.64 -4.07 -11.98
C GLY A 18 -6.04 -2.98 -11.09
N ALA A 19 -6.55 -1.75 -11.11
CA ALA A 19 -6.23 -0.72 -10.12
C ALA A 19 -6.95 -0.96 -8.79
N PHE A 20 -8.15 -1.57 -8.82
CA PHE A 20 -8.93 -1.92 -7.62
C PHE A 20 -8.36 -3.14 -6.87
N ILE A 21 -7.99 -4.20 -7.58
CA ILE A 21 -7.63 -5.50 -6.99
C ILE A 21 -6.47 -5.42 -5.97
N PRO A 22 -5.30 -4.84 -6.30
CA PRO A 22 -4.17 -4.85 -5.39
C PRO A 22 -4.43 -4.17 -4.03
N PRO A 23 -5.00 -2.94 -3.98
CA PRO A 23 -5.30 -2.29 -2.71
C PRO A 23 -6.45 -2.95 -1.94
N PHE A 24 -7.48 -3.46 -2.64
CA PHE A 24 -8.53 -4.26 -2.02
C PHE A 24 -7.93 -5.44 -1.26
N THR A 25 -7.04 -6.16 -1.92
CA THR A 25 -6.40 -7.36 -1.37
C THR A 25 -5.46 -7.04 -0.22
N SER A 26 -4.65 -5.98 -0.31
CA SER A 26 -3.82 -5.56 0.83
C SER A 26 -4.67 -5.24 2.05
N SER A 27 -5.83 -4.59 1.84
CA SER A 27 -6.74 -4.20 2.92
C SER A 27 -7.39 -5.42 3.55
N VAL A 28 -7.94 -6.32 2.73
CA VAL A 28 -8.59 -7.57 3.16
C VAL A 28 -7.62 -8.49 3.93
N ILE A 29 -6.40 -8.69 3.41
CA ILE A 29 -5.40 -9.54 4.08
C ILE A 29 -5.01 -8.92 5.43
N SER A 30 -4.71 -7.61 5.46
CA SER A 30 -4.28 -6.94 6.69
C SER A 30 -5.37 -6.93 7.76
N PHE A 31 -6.62 -6.72 7.36
CA PHE A 31 -7.77 -6.75 8.25
C PHE A 31 -7.97 -8.14 8.88
N SER A 32 -7.82 -9.19 8.07
CA SER A 32 -8.21 -10.56 8.45
C SER A 32 -7.13 -11.35 9.19
N VAL A 33 -5.98 -10.72 9.46
CA VAL A 33 -4.87 -11.36 10.18
C VAL A 33 -5.31 -12.00 11.51
N PRO A 34 -6.12 -11.36 12.38
CA PRO A 34 -6.52 -11.97 13.63
C PRO A 34 -7.23 -13.31 13.43
N GLU A 35 -8.26 -13.33 12.58
CA GLU A 35 -9.04 -14.55 12.32
C GLU A 35 -8.20 -15.66 11.69
N ILE A 36 -7.41 -15.34 10.67
CA ILE A 36 -6.54 -16.32 10.00
C ILE A 36 -5.54 -16.89 11.01
N GLY A 37 -5.00 -16.03 11.88
CA GLY A 37 -4.10 -16.42 12.96
C GLY A 37 -4.77 -17.42 13.90
N HIS A 38 -5.99 -17.13 14.35
CA HIS A 38 -6.76 -17.98 15.26
C HIS A 38 -7.04 -19.36 14.66
N PHE A 39 -7.40 -19.39 13.38
CA PHE A 39 -7.64 -20.64 12.65
C PHE A 39 -6.36 -21.47 12.47
N LEU A 40 -5.26 -20.83 12.05
CA LEU A 40 -3.99 -21.50 11.79
C LEU A 40 -3.15 -21.74 13.06
N LYS A 41 -3.57 -21.18 14.20
CA LYS A 41 -2.85 -21.21 15.49
C LYS A 41 -1.41 -20.72 15.36
N ALA A 42 -1.21 -19.67 14.57
CA ALA A 42 0.11 -19.13 14.26
C ALA A 42 0.47 -17.97 15.20
N SER A 43 1.76 -17.80 15.50
CA SER A 43 2.22 -16.66 16.32
C SER A 43 2.00 -15.32 15.60
N PHE A 44 1.95 -14.23 16.38
CA PHE A 44 1.88 -12.87 15.84
C PHE A 44 2.97 -12.61 14.79
N THR A 45 4.22 -12.98 15.11
CA THR A 45 5.39 -12.78 14.24
C THR A 45 5.22 -13.47 12.89
N LEU A 46 4.67 -14.69 12.84
CA LEU A 46 4.42 -15.40 11.58
C LEU A 46 3.24 -14.80 10.81
N MET A 47 2.21 -14.34 11.52
CA MET A 47 1.03 -13.76 10.91
C MET A 47 1.29 -12.40 10.26
N VAL A 48 2.21 -11.60 10.80
CA VAL A 48 2.69 -10.35 10.18
C VAL A 48 3.29 -10.59 8.78
N TRP A 49 3.93 -11.74 8.56
CA TRP A 49 4.50 -12.10 7.26
C TRP A 49 3.47 -12.30 6.16
N VAL A 50 2.22 -12.62 6.49
CA VAL A 50 1.16 -12.88 5.50
C VAL A 50 0.88 -11.64 4.64
N PRO A 51 0.52 -10.46 5.21
CA PRO A 51 0.42 -9.22 4.44
C PRO A 51 1.78 -8.67 3.98
N MET A 52 2.88 -8.88 4.73
CA MET A 52 4.19 -8.39 4.30
C MET A 52 4.69 -9.07 3.03
N ALA A 53 4.55 -10.39 2.88
CA ALA A 53 5.01 -11.11 1.70
C ALA A 53 4.34 -10.61 0.42
N TYR A 54 3.04 -10.29 0.49
CA TYR A 54 2.31 -9.61 -0.57
C TYR A 54 2.92 -8.25 -0.91
N LEU A 55 3.17 -7.41 0.11
CA LEU A 55 3.71 -6.06 -0.06
C LEU A 55 5.17 -6.03 -0.51
N ILE A 56 5.99 -7.03 -0.17
CA ILE A 56 7.41 -7.10 -0.59
C ILE A 56 7.51 -7.23 -2.10
N ALA A 57 6.65 -8.04 -2.71
CA ALA A 57 6.67 -8.29 -4.15
C ALA A 57 6.29 -7.03 -4.96
N LEU A 58 5.39 -6.19 -4.45
CA LEU A 58 4.88 -5.02 -5.16
C LEU A 58 5.98 -4.01 -5.57
N PRO A 59 6.65 -3.29 -4.64
CA PRO A 59 7.64 -2.29 -5.01
C PRO A 59 8.86 -2.94 -5.66
N SER A 60 9.23 -4.16 -5.25
CA SER A 60 10.43 -4.82 -5.75
C SER A 60 10.30 -5.21 -7.22
N LEU A 61 9.17 -5.83 -7.61
CA LEU A 61 9.00 -6.39 -8.96
C LEU A 61 8.34 -5.41 -9.94
N MET A 62 7.63 -4.38 -9.46
CA MET A 62 7.00 -3.38 -10.33
C MET A 62 7.97 -2.77 -11.34
N ILE A 63 9.18 -2.45 -10.89
CA ILE A 63 10.25 -1.91 -11.73
C ILE A 63 10.64 -2.89 -12.85
N LEU A 64 10.93 -4.13 -12.48
CA LEU A 64 11.38 -5.17 -13.41
C LEU A 64 10.28 -5.48 -14.43
N PHE A 65 9.05 -5.70 -13.95
CA PHE A 65 7.91 -5.97 -14.81
C PHE A 65 7.50 -4.78 -15.65
N GLY A 66 7.72 -3.55 -15.17
CA GLY A 66 7.57 -2.34 -15.97
C GLY A 66 8.44 -2.39 -17.22
N LYS A 67 9.75 -2.63 -17.07
CA LYS A 67 10.67 -2.75 -18.22
C LYS A 67 10.38 -3.96 -19.10
N LEU A 68 10.11 -5.14 -18.51
CA LEU A 68 9.74 -6.32 -19.29
C LEU A 68 8.48 -6.09 -20.12
N SER A 69 7.49 -5.41 -19.54
CA SER A 69 6.25 -5.08 -20.23
C SER A 69 6.43 -4.05 -21.35
N ASP A 70 7.39 -3.14 -21.23
CA ASP A 70 7.76 -2.19 -22.29
C ASP A 70 8.39 -2.88 -23.50
N ILE A 71 9.02 -4.05 -23.31
CA ILE A 71 9.69 -4.81 -24.38
C ILE A 71 8.73 -5.83 -25.01
N PHE A 72 8.03 -6.61 -24.17
CA PHE A 72 7.22 -7.75 -24.63
C PHE A 72 5.73 -7.42 -24.80
N GLY A 73 5.31 -6.22 -24.41
CA GLY A 73 3.95 -5.70 -24.56
C GLY A 73 3.17 -5.61 -23.26
N ARG A 74 2.75 -4.38 -22.91
CA ARG A 74 2.03 -4.07 -21.66
C ARG A 74 0.70 -4.80 -21.50
N PRO A 75 -0.18 -4.91 -22.52
CA PRO A 75 -1.45 -5.64 -22.38
C PRO A 75 -1.27 -7.13 -22.04
N ARG A 76 -0.22 -7.78 -22.57
CA ARG A 76 0.08 -9.19 -22.29
C ARG A 76 0.51 -9.40 -20.84
N PHE A 77 1.41 -8.54 -20.36
CA PHE A 77 1.87 -8.56 -18.97
C PHE A 77 0.75 -8.20 -17.98
N TYR A 78 -0.18 -7.33 -18.38
CA TYR A 78 -1.36 -7.03 -17.59
C TYR A 78 -2.29 -8.23 -17.45
N MET A 79 -2.55 -8.98 -18.53
CA MET A 79 -3.31 -10.24 -18.49
C MET A 79 -2.60 -11.31 -17.65
N LEU A 80 -1.29 -11.44 -17.81
CA LEU A 80 -0.49 -12.34 -16.97
C LEU A 80 -0.61 -11.96 -15.49
N GLY A 81 -0.66 -10.67 -15.19
CA GLY A 81 -0.90 -10.16 -13.83
C GLY A 81 -2.17 -10.73 -13.21
N PHE A 82 -3.30 -10.68 -13.92
CA PHE A 82 -4.56 -11.25 -13.43
C PHE A 82 -4.49 -12.78 -13.26
N LEU A 83 -3.83 -13.49 -14.17
CA LEU A 83 -3.66 -14.94 -14.09
C LEU A 83 -2.83 -15.35 -12.86
N VAL A 84 -1.65 -14.75 -12.69
CA VAL A 84 -0.76 -15.03 -11.56
C VAL A 84 -1.42 -14.64 -10.24
N PHE A 85 -2.09 -13.48 -10.24
CA PHE A 85 -2.81 -13.01 -9.07
C PHE A 85 -3.96 -13.94 -8.67
N GLY A 86 -4.79 -14.36 -9.64
CA GLY A 86 -5.87 -15.32 -9.43
C GLY A 86 -5.35 -16.68 -8.96
N ALA A 87 -4.24 -17.16 -9.52
CA ALA A 87 -3.59 -18.40 -9.07
C ALA A 87 -3.13 -18.31 -7.61
N GLY A 88 -2.48 -17.20 -7.21
CA GLY A 88 -2.12 -16.96 -5.81
C GLY A 88 -3.33 -16.91 -4.87
N GLY A 89 -4.45 -16.32 -5.32
CA GLY A 89 -5.71 -16.36 -4.60
C GLY A 89 -6.24 -17.80 -4.43
N VAL A 90 -6.19 -18.62 -5.48
CA VAL A 90 -6.59 -20.04 -5.40
C VAL A 90 -5.69 -20.83 -4.46
N LEU A 91 -4.38 -20.63 -4.49
CA LEU A 91 -3.45 -21.27 -3.54
C LEU A 91 -3.78 -20.86 -2.08
N SER A 92 -4.17 -19.60 -1.87
CA SER A 92 -4.56 -19.10 -0.54
C SER A 92 -5.82 -19.76 0.01
N ILE A 93 -6.79 -20.11 -0.84
CA ILE A 93 -8.01 -20.85 -0.45
C ILE A 93 -7.67 -22.21 0.16
N PHE A 94 -6.70 -22.92 -0.42
CA PHE A 94 -6.30 -24.25 0.03
C PHE A 94 -5.25 -24.23 1.14
N SER A 95 -5.02 -23.06 1.77
CA SER A 95 -3.94 -22.92 2.75
C SER A 95 -4.29 -23.47 4.12
N ASN A 96 -3.63 -24.59 4.45
CA ASN A 96 -3.73 -25.25 5.77
C ASN A 96 -2.52 -24.96 6.68
N SER A 97 -1.62 -24.07 6.27
CA SER A 97 -0.43 -23.68 7.04
C SER A 97 -0.06 -22.24 6.73
N VAL A 98 0.44 -21.51 7.74
CA VAL A 98 0.87 -20.12 7.60
C VAL A 98 1.98 -19.96 6.55
N TYR A 99 2.91 -20.92 6.44
CA TYR A 99 3.99 -20.86 5.45
C TYR A 99 3.46 -20.96 4.01
N PHE A 100 2.49 -21.83 3.78
CA PHE A 100 1.86 -21.96 2.47
C PHE A 100 1.00 -20.74 2.14
N LEU A 101 0.35 -20.14 3.14
CA LEU A 101 -0.36 -18.88 2.96
C LEU A 101 0.59 -17.72 2.61
N ILE A 102 1.73 -17.59 3.32
CA ILE A 102 2.79 -16.60 3.01
C ILE A 102 3.29 -16.76 1.57
N PHE A 103 3.53 -18.00 1.13
CA PHE A 103 3.91 -18.26 -0.26
C PHE A 103 2.81 -17.86 -1.24
N SER A 104 1.56 -18.18 -0.92
CA SER A 104 0.41 -17.86 -1.77
C SER A 104 0.19 -16.35 -1.90
N THR A 105 0.32 -15.59 -0.80
CA THR A 105 0.22 -14.12 -0.82
C THR A 105 1.41 -13.47 -1.52
N LEU A 106 2.61 -14.07 -1.45
CA LEU A 106 3.74 -13.66 -2.28
C LEU A 106 3.42 -13.79 -3.77
N VAL A 107 2.85 -14.92 -4.21
CA VAL A 107 2.41 -15.13 -5.61
C VAL A 107 1.36 -14.08 -6.01
N MET A 108 0.41 -13.77 -5.13
CA MET A 108 -0.54 -12.67 -5.36
C MET A 108 0.19 -11.32 -5.50
N GLY A 109 1.21 -11.05 -4.68
CA GLY A 109 2.01 -9.83 -4.76
C GLY A 109 2.76 -9.71 -6.08
N VAL A 110 3.28 -10.83 -6.62
CA VAL A 110 3.87 -10.90 -7.97
C VAL A 110 2.81 -10.48 -9.02
N GLY A 111 1.61 -11.06 -8.97
CA GLY A 111 0.52 -10.68 -9.86
C GLY A 111 0.09 -9.22 -9.70
N GLY A 112 0.02 -8.73 -8.47
CA GLY A 112 -0.37 -7.35 -8.13
C GLY A 112 0.64 -6.33 -8.66
N SER A 113 1.92 -6.69 -8.70
CA SER A 113 2.99 -5.83 -9.23
C SER A 113 2.87 -5.65 -10.74
N LEU A 114 2.51 -6.73 -11.47
CA LEU A 114 2.18 -6.70 -12.90
C LEU A 114 0.97 -5.81 -13.17
N LEU A 115 -0.08 -5.93 -12.37
CA LEU A 115 -1.30 -5.10 -12.50
C LEU A 115 -1.00 -3.62 -12.26
N SER A 116 -0.33 -3.30 -11.15
CA SER A 116 -0.10 -1.92 -10.71
C SER A 116 0.76 -1.14 -11.70
N VAL A 117 1.85 -1.74 -12.20
CA VAL A 117 2.75 -1.03 -13.13
C VAL A 117 2.14 -0.86 -14.52
N ASN A 118 1.41 -1.87 -15.02
CA ASN A 118 0.89 -1.84 -16.38
C ASN A 118 -0.41 -1.06 -16.50
N GLY A 119 -1.31 -1.11 -15.53
CA GLY A 119 -2.61 -0.42 -15.61
C GLY A 119 -2.43 1.09 -15.81
N THR A 120 -1.56 1.70 -15.00
CA THR A 120 -1.28 3.13 -15.05
C THR A 120 -0.56 3.56 -16.34
N ALA A 121 0.35 2.71 -16.82
CA ALA A 121 1.08 2.96 -18.06
C ALA A 121 0.18 2.86 -19.31
N ILE A 122 -0.71 1.85 -19.36
CA ILE A 122 -1.69 1.68 -20.45
C ILE A 122 -2.62 2.89 -20.54
N VAL A 123 -3.11 3.39 -19.40
CA VAL A 123 -3.95 4.60 -19.38
C VAL A 123 -3.16 5.81 -19.89
N SER A 124 -1.92 5.96 -19.43
CA SER A 124 -1.05 7.07 -19.84
C SER A 124 -0.73 7.03 -21.34
N SER A 125 -0.59 5.86 -21.95
CA SER A 125 -0.28 5.73 -23.38
C SER A 125 -1.51 5.91 -24.28
N VAL A 126 -2.69 5.45 -23.85
CA VAL A 126 -3.91 5.47 -24.67
C VAL A 126 -4.59 6.84 -24.64
N TYR A 127 -4.57 7.53 -23.50
CA TYR A 127 -5.27 8.80 -23.36
C TYR A 127 -4.40 9.99 -23.78
N PRO A 128 -4.94 10.92 -24.60
CA PRO A 128 -4.24 12.14 -24.96
C PRO A 128 -4.00 13.01 -23.73
N PRO A 129 -2.99 13.91 -23.76
CA PRO A 129 -2.58 14.68 -22.59
C PRO A 129 -3.72 15.41 -21.87
N ASP A 130 -4.69 15.94 -22.62
CA ASP A 130 -5.79 16.74 -22.07
C ASP A 130 -6.85 15.89 -21.35
N ALA A 131 -6.95 14.59 -21.66
CA ALA A 131 -7.88 13.65 -21.04
C ALA A 131 -7.20 12.68 -20.06
N ARG A 132 -5.87 12.57 -20.10
CA ARG A 132 -5.07 11.64 -19.29
C ARG A 132 -5.23 11.88 -17.80
N GLY A 133 -5.23 13.14 -17.35
CA GLY A 133 -5.39 13.48 -15.94
C GLY A 133 -6.69 12.93 -15.35
N GLY A 134 -7.81 13.08 -16.06
CA GLY A 134 -9.10 12.52 -15.64
C GLY A 134 -9.10 10.99 -15.61
N ALA A 135 -8.50 10.34 -16.61
CA ALA A 135 -8.41 8.87 -16.67
C ALA A 135 -7.52 8.29 -15.56
N LEU A 136 -6.40 8.94 -15.24
CA LEU A 136 -5.56 8.59 -14.10
C LEU A 136 -6.27 8.83 -12.77
N GLY A 137 -7.07 9.91 -12.68
CA GLY A 137 -7.93 10.19 -11.53
C GLY A 137 -8.96 9.09 -11.28
N ILE A 138 -9.57 8.54 -12.33
CA ILE A 138 -10.52 7.42 -12.23
C ILE A 138 -9.79 6.14 -11.75
N ASN A 139 -8.59 5.84 -12.24
CA ASN A 139 -7.79 4.72 -11.71
C ASN A 139 -7.43 4.91 -10.23
N ALA A 140 -7.04 6.12 -9.84
CA ALA A 140 -6.77 6.44 -8.44
C ALA A 140 -8.04 6.29 -7.57
N MET A 141 -9.21 6.67 -8.10
CA MET A 141 -10.49 6.42 -7.43
C MET A 141 -10.75 4.90 -7.26
N SER A 142 -10.45 4.09 -8.28
CA SER A 142 -10.57 2.62 -8.18
C SER A 142 -9.65 2.04 -7.09
N VAL A 143 -8.45 2.60 -6.92
CA VAL A 143 -7.54 2.23 -5.81
C VAL A 143 -8.20 2.50 -4.46
N TYR A 144 -8.78 3.69 -4.28
CA TYR A 144 -9.45 4.05 -3.03
C TYR A 144 -10.69 3.22 -2.78
N LEU A 145 -11.51 2.96 -3.80
CA LEU A 145 -12.64 2.05 -3.68
C LEU A 145 -12.20 0.65 -3.22
N GLY A 146 -11.05 0.16 -3.70
CA GLY A 146 -10.47 -1.09 -3.20
C GLY A 146 -10.14 -1.01 -1.71
N LEU A 147 -9.46 0.04 -1.27
CA LEU A 147 -9.18 0.25 0.16
C LEU A 147 -10.46 0.37 0.99
N THR A 148 -11.48 1.08 0.50
CA THR A 148 -12.76 1.32 1.19
C THR A 148 -13.57 0.05 1.35
N THR A 149 -13.68 -0.73 0.29
CA THR A 149 -14.48 -1.95 0.32
C THR A 149 -13.80 -3.04 1.14
N GLY A 150 -12.48 -3.02 1.28
CA GLY A 150 -11.70 -4.04 1.98
C GLY A 150 -12.23 -4.42 3.37
N PRO A 151 -12.21 -3.53 4.38
CA PRO A 151 -12.53 -3.91 5.76
C PRO A 151 -13.99 -4.33 5.95
N ILE A 152 -14.95 -3.64 5.32
CA ILE A 152 -16.36 -4.01 5.42
C ILE A 152 -16.67 -5.36 4.75
N LEU A 153 -16.16 -5.62 3.54
CA LEU A 153 -16.33 -6.92 2.89
C LEU A 153 -15.61 -8.00 3.68
N ALA A 154 -14.40 -7.73 4.16
CA ALA A 154 -13.64 -8.69 4.92
C ALA A 154 -14.35 -9.05 6.24
N GLY A 155 -14.85 -8.07 6.99
CA GLY A 155 -15.60 -8.29 8.22
C GLY A 155 -16.83 -9.17 8.01
N VAL A 156 -17.67 -8.85 7.02
CA VAL A 156 -18.88 -9.64 6.72
C VAL A 156 -18.52 -11.05 6.24
N LEU A 157 -17.57 -11.17 5.32
CA LEU A 157 -17.19 -12.46 4.74
C LEU A 157 -16.54 -13.37 5.79
N VAL A 158 -15.63 -12.84 6.60
CA VAL A 158 -14.99 -13.59 7.69
C VAL A 158 -16.02 -14.08 8.70
N GLU A 159 -16.91 -13.21 9.16
CA GLU A 159 -17.87 -13.54 10.20
C GLU A 159 -18.87 -14.63 9.78
N PHE A 160 -19.36 -14.58 8.54
CA PHE A 160 -20.43 -15.50 8.10
C PHE A 160 -19.95 -16.67 7.24
N LEU A 161 -18.85 -16.53 6.50
CA LEU A 161 -18.39 -17.51 5.51
C LEU A 161 -16.95 -17.98 5.76
N GLY A 162 -16.30 -17.51 6.82
CA GLY A 162 -14.91 -17.83 7.15
C GLY A 162 -13.88 -17.10 6.28
N TRP A 163 -12.63 -17.09 6.72
CA TRP A 163 -11.56 -16.31 6.07
C TRP A 163 -11.21 -16.76 4.65
N GLN A 164 -11.45 -18.02 4.28
CA GLN A 164 -11.17 -18.52 2.93
C GLN A 164 -12.04 -17.82 1.88
N SER A 165 -13.25 -17.39 2.25
CA SER A 165 -14.19 -16.68 1.36
C SER A 165 -13.60 -15.40 0.76
N LEU A 166 -12.66 -14.76 1.48
CA LEU A 166 -11.90 -13.61 1.01
C LEU A 166 -11.09 -13.95 -0.25
N PHE A 167 -10.38 -15.07 -0.21
CA PHE A 167 -9.54 -15.52 -1.31
C PHE A 167 -10.37 -16.05 -2.48
N TYR A 168 -11.55 -16.62 -2.22
CA TYR A 168 -12.53 -16.91 -3.27
C TYR A 168 -12.95 -15.64 -4.01
N VAL A 169 -13.34 -14.58 -3.29
CA VAL A 169 -13.77 -13.31 -3.90
C VAL A 169 -12.63 -12.68 -4.69
N VAL A 170 -11.43 -12.63 -4.11
CA VAL A 170 -10.26 -12.02 -4.75
C VAL A 170 -9.84 -12.81 -6.01
N ALA A 171 -9.82 -14.14 -5.96
CA ALA A 171 -9.52 -14.99 -7.11
C ALA A 171 -10.59 -14.88 -8.20
N ALA A 172 -11.88 -14.93 -7.82
CA ALA A 172 -13.00 -14.76 -8.75
C ALA A 172 -12.93 -13.40 -9.44
N PHE A 173 -12.68 -12.32 -8.70
CA PHE A 173 -12.57 -10.98 -9.25
C PHE A 173 -11.41 -10.89 -10.25
N ALA A 174 -10.27 -11.54 -9.97
CA ALA A 174 -9.14 -11.58 -10.88
C ALA A 174 -9.44 -12.33 -12.18
N PHE A 175 -10.03 -13.53 -12.09
CA PHE A 175 -10.37 -14.34 -13.26
C PHE A 175 -11.51 -13.75 -14.09
N LEU A 176 -12.56 -13.22 -13.45
CA LEU A 176 -13.67 -12.57 -14.15
C LEU A 176 -13.21 -11.29 -14.86
N SER A 177 -12.26 -10.55 -14.26
CA SER A 177 -11.67 -9.36 -14.89
C SER A 177 -10.86 -9.68 -16.14
N LEU A 178 -10.37 -10.92 -16.34
CA LEU A 178 -9.69 -11.30 -17.57
C LEU A 178 -10.59 -11.19 -18.80
N ILE A 179 -11.91 -11.38 -18.67
CA ILE A 179 -12.85 -11.33 -19.79
C ILE A 179 -12.85 -9.94 -20.44
N PRO A 180 -13.18 -8.83 -19.74
CA PRO A 180 -13.13 -7.50 -20.32
C PRO A 180 -11.69 -7.08 -20.67
N VAL A 181 -10.69 -7.46 -19.86
CA VAL A 181 -9.27 -7.12 -20.12
C VAL A 181 -8.80 -7.73 -21.44
N TYR A 182 -9.08 -9.00 -21.68
CA TYR A 182 -8.76 -9.67 -22.93
C TYR A 182 -9.54 -9.06 -24.10
N ALA A 183 -10.85 -8.85 -23.93
CA ALA A 183 -11.70 -8.30 -24.98
C ALA A 183 -11.27 -6.89 -25.41
N PHE A 184 -10.85 -6.05 -24.45
CA PHE A 184 -10.63 -4.62 -24.68
C PHE A 184 -9.15 -4.25 -24.89
N LEU A 185 -8.20 -4.98 -24.30
CA LEU A 185 -6.78 -4.62 -24.36
C LEU A 185 -5.95 -5.42 -25.36
N ARG A 186 -6.42 -6.58 -25.84
CA ARG A 186 -5.61 -7.45 -26.72
C ARG A 186 -5.16 -6.80 -28.03
N LYS A 187 -5.88 -5.77 -28.51
CA LYS A 187 -5.60 -5.03 -29.75
C LYS A 187 -5.01 -3.65 -29.49
N VAL A 188 -4.80 -3.27 -28.22
CA VAL A 188 -4.23 -1.97 -27.89
C VAL A 188 -2.74 -2.04 -28.14
N ASP A 189 -2.29 -1.28 -29.14
CA ASP A 189 -0.87 -1.14 -29.40
C ASP A 189 -0.31 -0.04 -28.49
N VAL A 190 0.61 -0.41 -27.62
CA VAL A 190 1.27 0.53 -26.70
C VAL A 190 2.71 0.66 -27.15
N PRO A 191 3.19 1.87 -27.51
CA PRO A 191 4.54 2.07 -28.02
C PRO A 191 5.60 1.48 -27.06
N THR A 192 6.45 0.62 -27.60
CA THR A 192 7.60 0.05 -26.88
C THR A 192 8.70 1.10 -26.75
N ALA A 193 9.05 1.48 -25.52
CA ALA A 193 10.03 2.55 -25.26
C ALA A 193 11.38 2.06 -24.71
N ALA A 194 11.44 0.90 -24.05
CA ALA A 194 12.65 0.43 -23.38
C ALA A 194 13.55 -0.40 -24.31
N ARG A 195 14.84 -0.06 -24.37
CA ARG A 195 15.84 -0.81 -25.15
C ARG A 195 16.65 -1.81 -24.31
N SER A 196 16.77 -1.59 -22.99
CA SER A 196 17.58 -2.44 -22.10
C SER A 196 16.97 -2.64 -20.71
N ILE A 197 17.09 -3.86 -20.17
CA ILE A 197 16.66 -4.21 -18.82
C ILE A 197 17.83 -4.01 -17.85
N ASP A 198 17.55 -3.35 -16.72
CA ASP A 198 18.53 -3.17 -15.66
C ASP A 198 18.41 -4.24 -14.58
N TYR A 199 18.97 -5.42 -14.85
CA TYR A 199 18.94 -6.52 -13.89
C TYR A 199 19.73 -6.22 -12.62
N LEU A 200 20.84 -5.48 -12.73
CA LEU A 200 21.70 -5.17 -11.58
C LEU A 200 21.06 -4.12 -10.67
N GLY A 201 20.52 -3.03 -11.23
CA GLY A 201 19.78 -2.03 -10.47
C GLY A 201 18.56 -2.64 -9.77
N PHE A 202 17.84 -3.53 -10.44
CA PHE A 202 16.75 -4.31 -9.83
C PHE A 202 17.25 -5.18 -8.67
N ALA A 203 18.32 -5.96 -8.87
CA ALA A 203 18.86 -6.83 -7.85
C ALA A 203 19.32 -6.04 -6.61
N LEU A 204 20.01 -4.92 -6.81
CA LEU A 204 20.43 -4.04 -5.71
C LEU A 204 19.24 -3.48 -4.95
N PHE A 205 18.20 -3.00 -5.64
CA PHE A 205 17.00 -2.48 -4.99
C PHE A 205 16.25 -3.56 -4.20
N LEU A 206 16.08 -4.75 -4.78
CA LEU A 206 15.45 -5.89 -4.13
C LEU A 206 16.23 -6.32 -2.88
N ILE A 207 17.56 -6.46 -2.98
CA ILE A 207 18.42 -6.86 -1.86
C ILE A 207 18.38 -5.81 -0.75
N ALA A 208 18.41 -4.52 -1.09
CA ALA A 208 18.32 -3.44 -0.11
C ALA A 208 17.00 -3.51 0.69
N ILE A 209 15.87 -3.59 0.00
CA ILE A 209 14.54 -3.66 0.64
C ILE A 209 14.41 -4.93 1.47
N LEU A 210 14.76 -6.10 0.91
CA LEU A 210 14.68 -7.37 1.62
C LEU A 210 15.54 -7.36 2.89
N SER A 211 16.75 -6.80 2.83
CA SER A 211 17.63 -6.74 4.00
C SER A 211 17.06 -5.87 5.12
N ILE A 212 16.49 -4.72 4.77
CA ILE A 212 15.84 -3.82 5.74
C ILE A 212 14.60 -4.49 6.35
N VAL A 213 13.79 -5.15 5.53
CA VAL A 213 12.60 -5.87 5.98
C VAL A 213 12.98 -7.05 6.89
N LEU A 214 13.98 -7.85 6.49
CA LEU A 214 14.48 -8.95 7.31
C LEU A 214 15.05 -8.47 8.64
N TYR A 215 15.71 -7.31 8.67
CA TYR A 215 16.12 -6.68 9.93
C TYR A 215 14.91 -6.46 10.85
N LEU A 216 13.87 -5.79 10.37
CA LEU A 216 12.67 -5.46 11.16
C LEU A 216 11.91 -6.71 11.63
N SER A 217 11.86 -7.75 10.80
CA SER A 217 11.17 -8.99 11.14
C SER A 217 11.98 -9.90 12.07
N PHE A 218 13.31 -9.98 11.89
CA PHE A 218 14.16 -10.85 12.71
C PHE A 218 14.65 -10.18 13.99
N SER A 219 14.66 -8.84 14.07
CA SER A 219 15.00 -8.12 15.29
C SER A 219 14.04 -8.45 16.44
N GLU A 220 12.79 -8.76 16.14
CA GLU A 220 11.79 -9.21 17.13
C GLU A 220 12.19 -10.54 17.78
N VAL A 221 12.68 -11.49 16.98
CA VAL A 221 12.99 -12.86 17.43
C VAL A 221 14.38 -12.96 18.04
N TYR A 222 15.38 -12.41 17.33
CA TYR A 222 16.80 -12.58 17.66
C TYR A 222 17.41 -11.36 18.38
N GLY A 223 16.67 -10.25 18.47
CA GLY A 223 17.11 -9.00 19.09
C GLY A 223 17.74 -8.01 18.11
N PHE A 224 17.44 -6.72 18.29
CA PHE A 224 17.89 -5.63 17.41
C PHE A 224 19.40 -5.56 17.22
N THR A 225 20.19 -5.72 18.29
CA THR A 225 21.65 -5.68 18.20
C THR A 225 22.20 -6.87 17.42
N ALA A 226 21.59 -8.05 17.58
CA ALA A 226 22.03 -9.25 16.89
C ALA A 226 21.79 -9.16 15.38
N THR A 227 20.71 -8.50 14.95
CA THR A 227 20.34 -8.40 13.53
C THR A 227 20.77 -7.09 12.85
N ILE A 228 21.40 -6.16 13.57
CA ILE A 228 21.75 -4.82 13.07
C ILE A 228 22.59 -4.84 11.77
N TYR A 229 23.34 -5.91 11.54
CA TYR A 229 24.11 -6.12 10.32
C TYR A 229 23.22 -6.15 9.06
N LEU A 230 21.97 -6.61 9.17
CA LEU A 230 20.98 -6.62 8.08
C LEU A 230 20.56 -5.19 7.70
N LEU A 231 20.36 -4.32 8.69
CA LEU A 231 20.07 -2.90 8.46
C LEU A 231 21.27 -2.21 7.82
N GLY A 232 22.47 -2.39 8.38
CA GLY A 232 23.70 -1.82 7.84
C GLY A 232 23.97 -2.27 6.41
N PHE A 233 23.79 -3.56 6.12
CA PHE A 233 23.92 -4.12 4.77
C PHE A 233 22.84 -3.56 3.83
N GLY A 234 21.57 -3.52 4.24
CA GLY A 234 20.49 -2.97 3.42
C GLY A 234 20.71 -1.50 3.05
N LEU A 235 21.12 -0.67 4.02
CA LEU A 235 21.46 0.74 3.79
C LEU A 235 22.68 0.89 2.87
N LEU A 236 23.71 0.06 3.06
CA LEU A 236 24.89 0.05 2.18
C LEU A 236 24.49 -0.29 0.74
N VAL A 237 23.71 -1.34 0.53
CA VAL A 237 23.25 -1.75 -0.80
C VAL A 237 22.33 -0.69 -1.42
N LEU A 238 21.51 -0.02 -0.63
CA LEU A 238 20.69 1.10 -1.10
C LEU A 238 21.54 2.28 -1.59
N VAL A 239 22.62 2.62 -0.87
CA VAL A 239 23.58 3.64 -1.31
C VAL A 239 24.25 3.20 -2.61
N LEU A 240 24.68 1.94 -2.72
CA LEU A 240 25.27 1.39 -3.95
C LEU A 240 24.28 1.45 -5.12
N PHE A 241 23.01 1.12 -4.90
CA PHE A 241 21.94 1.27 -5.89
C PHE A 241 21.84 2.72 -6.38
N VAL A 242 21.78 3.69 -5.46
CA VAL A 242 21.70 5.11 -5.84
C VAL A 242 22.93 5.54 -6.64
N LEU A 243 24.14 5.15 -6.22
CA LEU A 243 25.38 5.50 -6.93
C LEU A 243 25.44 4.84 -8.32
N PHE A 244 24.95 3.61 -8.45
CA PHE A 244 24.89 2.87 -9.70
C PHE A 244 23.90 3.52 -10.69
N GLU A 245 22.67 3.77 -10.25
CA GLU A 245 21.61 4.39 -11.05
C GLU A 245 21.99 5.79 -11.56
N ARG A 246 22.73 6.56 -10.75
CA ARG A 246 23.22 7.91 -11.15
C ARG A 246 24.14 7.89 -12.37
N ARG A 247 24.82 6.77 -12.65
CA ARG A 247 25.78 6.65 -13.76
C ARG A 247 25.17 6.02 -15.00
N LYS A 248 23.94 5.51 -14.93
CA LYS A 248 23.32 4.76 -16.02
C LYS A 248 22.61 5.68 -17.01
N GLU A 249 22.65 5.32 -18.29
CA GLU A 249 21.96 6.07 -19.36
C GLU A 249 20.44 5.93 -19.28
N GLU A 250 19.95 4.69 -19.07
CA GLU A 250 18.52 4.35 -18.89
C GLU A 250 18.25 3.79 -17.47
N PRO A 251 18.33 4.63 -16.43
CA PRO A 251 18.11 4.21 -15.05
C PRO A 251 16.67 3.73 -14.82
N ILE A 252 16.51 2.85 -13.85
CA ILE A 252 15.22 2.45 -13.28
C ILE A 252 14.53 3.65 -12.62
N LEU A 253 15.28 4.37 -11.79
CA LEU A 253 14.84 5.58 -11.11
C LEU A 253 15.77 6.69 -11.54
N ASP A 254 15.28 7.63 -12.36
CA ASP A 254 16.11 8.73 -12.81
C ASP A 254 16.41 9.69 -11.64
N MET A 255 17.54 9.45 -10.98
CA MET A 255 18.04 10.23 -9.85
C MET A 255 18.27 11.71 -10.21
N ARG A 256 18.32 12.05 -11.51
CA ARG A 256 18.36 13.44 -11.97
C ARG A 256 17.05 14.17 -11.66
N LEU A 257 15.91 13.49 -11.70
CA LEU A 257 14.62 14.07 -11.32
C LEU A 257 14.61 14.42 -9.83
N PHE A 258 15.14 13.55 -8.97
CA PHE A 258 15.23 13.83 -7.53
C PHE A 258 16.20 14.97 -7.19
N THR A 259 17.30 15.10 -7.93
CA THR A 259 18.34 16.10 -7.63
C THR A 259 18.07 17.46 -8.26
N ARG A 260 17.44 17.52 -9.45
CA ARG A 260 17.18 18.77 -10.18
C ARG A 260 15.77 19.31 -10.01
N ASN A 261 14.81 18.46 -9.62
CA ASN A 261 13.42 18.87 -9.45
C ASN A 261 12.99 18.74 -7.99
N ARG A 262 13.08 19.88 -7.29
CA ARG A 262 12.73 19.97 -5.87
C ARG A 262 11.29 19.57 -5.59
N THR A 263 10.34 19.93 -6.47
CA THR A 263 8.92 19.59 -6.31
C THR A 263 8.68 18.10 -6.49
N PHE A 264 9.30 17.50 -7.50
CA PHE A 264 9.25 16.05 -7.71
C PHE A 264 9.79 15.28 -6.50
N SER A 265 10.97 15.67 -6.02
CA SER A 265 11.64 15.03 -4.88
C SER A 265 10.80 15.17 -3.60
N ALA A 266 10.38 16.39 -3.28
CA ALA A 266 9.57 16.68 -2.11
C ALA A 266 8.22 15.94 -2.15
N ALA A 267 7.50 15.94 -3.28
CA ALA A 267 6.20 15.28 -3.37
C ALA A 267 6.28 13.75 -3.29
N ASN A 268 7.34 13.14 -3.85
CA ASN A 268 7.59 11.71 -3.69
C ASN A 268 7.97 11.34 -2.25
N PHE A 269 8.81 12.14 -1.59
CA PHE A 269 9.19 11.89 -0.21
C PHE A 269 8.04 12.12 0.76
N THR A 270 7.18 13.13 0.55
CA THR A 270 5.95 13.26 1.33
C THR A 270 5.00 12.09 1.10
N ALA A 271 4.90 11.57 -0.13
CA ALA A 271 4.10 10.37 -0.40
C ALA A 271 4.63 9.17 0.40
N PHE A 272 5.94 8.95 0.42
CA PHE A 272 6.54 7.93 1.28
C PHE A 272 6.17 8.14 2.76
N LEU A 273 6.35 9.35 3.30
CA LEU A 273 6.03 9.71 4.70
C LEU A 273 4.54 9.55 5.06
N ASN A 274 3.65 9.82 4.11
CA ASN A 274 2.23 9.61 4.29
C ASN A 274 1.90 8.11 4.37
N TYR A 275 2.39 7.30 3.44
CA TYR A 275 2.05 5.87 3.40
C TYR A 275 2.74 5.07 4.51
N ILE A 276 3.94 5.46 4.94
CA ILE A 276 4.59 4.85 6.13
C ILE A 276 3.83 5.19 7.43
N SER A 277 3.17 6.35 7.52
CA SER A 277 2.44 6.75 8.72
C SER A 277 1.04 6.14 8.81
N THR A 278 0.32 5.97 7.69
CA THR A 278 -1.10 5.57 7.73
C THR A 278 -1.38 4.11 7.41
N PHE A 279 -0.52 3.42 6.65
CA PHE A 279 -0.93 2.12 6.09
C PHE A 279 -1.19 1.03 7.13
N ALA A 280 -0.41 1.00 8.23
CA ALA A 280 -0.59 0.00 9.27
C ALA A 280 -1.88 0.16 10.11
N ILE A 281 -2.68 1.23 9.92
CA ILE A 281 -3.92 1.48 10.69
C ILE A 281 -4.84 0.25 10.63
N VAL A 282 -5.17 -0.23 9.43
CA VAL A 282 -6.11 -1.36 9.26
C VAL A 282 -5.61 -2.61 10.00
N PHE A 283 -4.31 -2.90 9.90
CA PHE A 283 -3.69 -4.05 10.57
C PHE A 283 -3.68 -3.91 12.10
N VAL A 284 -3.22 -2.76 12.61
CA VAL A 284 -3.05 -2.56 14.05
C VAL A 284 -4.41 -2.46 14.75
N PHE A 285 -5.36 -1.76 14.14
CA PHE A 285 -6.69 -1.61 14.71
C PHE A 285 -7.59 -2.84 14.51
N SER A 286 -7.36 -3.68 13.49
CA SER A 286 -8.08 -4.97 13.42
C SER A 286 -7.72 -5.86 14.61
N ILE A 287 -6.44 -5.88 15.02
CA ILE A 287 -6.00 -6.59 16.22
C ILE A 287 -6.58 -5.94 17.48
N TYR A 288 -6.54 -4.60 17.60
CA TYR A 288 -7.13 -3.90 18.74
C TYR A 288 -8.63 -4.22 18.88
N PHE A 289 -9.41 -4.08 17.80
CA PHE A 289 -10.84 -4.29 17.86
C PHE A 289 -11.22 -5.75 18.11
N SER A 290 -10.51 -6.69 17.49
CA SER A 290 -10.78 -8.12 17.65
C SER A 290 -10.31 -8.65 19.01
N VAL A 291 -9.05 -8.40 19.38
CA VAL A 291 -8.42 -9.05 20.54
C VAL A 291 -8.64 -8.27 21.83
N ILE A 292 -8.57 -6.93 21.79
CA ILE A 292 -8.68 -6.10 23.01
C ILE A 292 -10.12 -5.66 23.25
N ALA A 293 -10.80 -5.18 22.22
CA ALA A 293 -12.18 -4.69 22.35
C ALA A 293 -13.24 -5.80 22.23
N GLY A 294 -12.87 -6.98 21.75
CA GLY A 294 -13.79 -8.12 21.60
C GLY A 294 -14.94 -7.88 20.61
N LEU A 295 -14.76 -6.98 19.64
CA LEU A 295 -15.76 -6.69 18.62
C LEU A 295 -15.82 -7.81 17.59
N SER A 296 -17.00 -8.00 16.98
CA SER A 296 -17.13 -8.91 15.85
C SER A 296 -16.30 -8.42 14.64
N PRO A 297 -15.95 -9.32 13.70
CA PRO A 297 -15.30 -8.91 12.46
C PRO A 297 -16.12 -7.89 11.67
N SER A 298 -17.44 -8.01 11.57
CA SER A 298 -18.26 -7.01 10.87
C SER A 298 -18.27 -5.64 11.57
N GLU A 299 -18.35 -5.59 12.90
CA GLU A 299 -18.27 -4.35 13.67
C GLU A 299 -16.93 -3.64 13.47
N SER A 300 -15.83 -4.40 13.57
CA SER A 300 -14.47 -3.91 13.33
C SER A 300 -14.32 -3.38 11.89
N GLY A 301 -14.86 -4.11 10.92
CA GLY A 301 -14.86 -3.73 9.51
C GLY A 301 -15.63 -2.44 9.25
N LEU A 302 -16.78 -2.24 9.89
CA LEU A 302 -17.57 -1.01 9.78
C LEU A 302 -16.81 0.21 10.30
N ILE A 303 -16.18 0.10 11.48
CA ILE A 303 -15.41 1.22 12.07
C ILE A 303 -14.22 1.57 11.17
N LEU A 304 -13.46 0.58 10.70
CA LEU A 304 -12.27 0.80 9.87
C LEU A 304 -12.59 1.33 8.47
N THR A 305 -13.80 1.09 7.97
CA THR A 305 -14.21 1.56 6.64
C THR A 305 -14.46 3.07 6.58
N VAL A 306 -14.64 3.74 7.72
CA VAL A 306 -14.89 5.18 7.79
C VAL A 306 -13.74 6.00 7.19
N GLU A 307 -12.50 5.62 7.50
CA GLU A 307 -11.29 6.28 6.97
C GLU A 307 -11.30 6.30 5.42
N PRO A 308 -11.32 5.16 4.72
CA PRO A 308 -11.28 5.15 3.26
C PRO A 308 -12.57 5.66 2.60
N ILE A 309 -13.74 5.63 3.26
CA ILE A 309 -14.94 6.33 2.74
C ILE A 309 -14.66 7.83 2.61
N LEU A 310 -14.13 8.44 3.66
CA LEU A 310 -13.85 9.88 3.65
C LEU A 310 -12.70 10.22 2.69
N MET A 311 -11.72 9.32 2.50
CA MET A 311 -10.74 9.47 1.43
C MET A 311 -11.38 9.59 0.04
N VAL A 312 -12.32 8.68 -0.29
CA VAL A 312 -13.02 8.68 -1.58
C VAL A 312 -13.83 9.96 -1.78
N ILE A 313 -14.48 10.46 -0.73
CA ILE A 313 -15.29 11.68 -0.79
C ILE A 313 -14.42 12.93 -0.96
N PHE A 314 -13.36 13.06 -0.16
CA PHE A 314 -12.56 14.28 -0.11
C PHE A 314 -11.45 14.35 -1.18
N SER A 315 -11.01 13.22 -1.76
CA SER A 315 -9.96 13.21 -2.79
C SER A 315 -10.34 13.95 -4.09
N PRO A 316 -11.54 13.80 -4.67
CA PRO A 316 -11.94 14.60 -5.84
C PRO A 316 -12.12 16.08 -5.52
N ILE A 317 -12.61 16.39 -4.31
CA ILE A 317 -12.80 17.77 -3.83
C ILE A 317 -11.44 18.46 -3.74
N SER A 318 -10.47 17.81 -3.11
CA SER A 318 -9.11 18.35 -2.96
C SER A 318 -8.40 18.51 -4.31
N GLY A 319 -8.62 17.59 -5.25
CA GLY A 319 -8.12 17.72 -6.63
C GLY A 319 -8.59 19.02 -7.29
N ARG A 320 -9.91 19.29 -7.28
CA ARG A 320 -10.48 20.54 -7.84
C ARG A 320 -9.98 21.79 -7.11
N LEU A 321 -9.85 21.73 -5.78
CA LEU A 321 -9.30 22.85 -5.02
C LEU A 321 -7.82 23.08 -5.35
N SER A 322 -7.06 22.02 -5.67
CA SER A 322 -5.63 22.13 -5.99
C SER A 322 -5.36 22.88 -7.28
N ASP A 323 -6.28 22.80 -8.24
CA ASP A 323 -6.18 23.56 -9.49
C ASP A 323 -6.32 25.07 -9.25
N ARG A 324 -7.01 25.48 -8.17
CA ARG A 324 -7.25 26.89 -7.82
C ARG A 324 -6.27 27.45 -6.78
N PHE A 325 -5.96 26.66 -5.75
CA PHE A 325 -5.18 27.10 -4.58
C PHE A 325 -3.76 26.52 -4.54
N GLY A 326 -3.39 25.72 -5.54
CA GLY A 326 -2.10 25.05 -5.61
C GLY A 326 -2.04 23.76 -4.77
N SER A 327 -1.21 22.82 -5.21
CA SER A 327 -1.10 21.50 -4.58
C SER A 327 -0.39 21.52 -3.22
N ARG A 328 0.47 22.52 -2.99
CA ARG A 328 1.30 22.66 -1.77
C ARG A 328 0.45 22.86 -0.52
N ALA A 329 -0.47 23.82 -0.53
CA ALA A 329 -1.27 24.18 0.64
C ALA A 329 -2.16 23.01 1.08
N LEU A 330 -2.90 22.42 0.13
CA LEU A 330 -3.80 21.30 0.41
C LEU A 330 -3.06 20.05 0.87
N SER A 331 -1.94 19.69 0.22
CA SER A 331 -1.13 18.53 0.64
C SER A 331 -0.62 18.71 2.07
N SER A 332 -0.14 19.90 2.42
CA SER A 332 0.41 20.19 3.74
C SER A 332 -0.68 20.20 4.81
N MET A 333 -1.86 20.75 4.49
CA MET A 333 -3.03 20.73 5.38
C MET A 333 -3.53 19.31 5.62
N GLY A 334 -3.60 18.48 4.58
CA GLY A 334 -3.96 17.06 4.71
C GLY A 334 -3.01 16.31 5.65
N MET A 335 -1.70 16.48 5.49
CA MET A 335 -0.70 15.89 6.38
C MET A 335 -0.81 16.38 7.82
N LEU A 336 -1.12 17.67 8.03
CA LEU A 336 -1.30 18.24 9.37
C LEU A 336 -2.53 17.67 10.06
N ILE A 337 -3.64 17.50 9.33
CA ILE A 337 -4.87 16.88 9.84
C ILE A 337 -4.62 15.43 10.26
N ILE A 338 -3.90 14.65 9.43
CA ILE A 338 -3.51 13.28 9.77
C ILE A 338 -2.66 13.25 11.05
N SER A 339 -1.67 14.13 11.14
CA SER A 339 -0.79 14.23 12.30
C SER A 339 -1.54 14.58 13.58
N ALA A 340 -2.43 15.58 13.52
CA ALA A 340 -3.27 15.97 14.64
C ALA A 340 -4.18 14.82 15.10
N ALA A 341 -4.75 14.05 14.17
CA ALA A 341 -5.57 12.90 14.50
C ALA A 341 -4.76 11.79 15.20
N PHE A 342 -3.56 11.47 14.72
CA PHE A 342 -2.69 10.50 15.38
C PHE A 342 -2.27 10.95 16.79
N PHE A 343 -1.91 12.22 16.98
CA PHE A 343 -1.63 12.75 18.31
C PHE A 343 -2.88 12.72 19.21
N GLY A 344 -4.06 13.02 18.66
CA GLY A 344 -5.33 12.88 19.37
C GLY A 344 -5.54 11.45 19.88
N ILE A 345 -5.40 10.45 19.00
CA ILE A 345 -5.49 9.03 19.39
C ILE A 345 -4.43 8.70 20.45
N TYR A 346 -3.18 9.15 20.28
CA TYR A 346 -2.10 8.92 21.24
C TYR A 346 -2.48 9.38 22.68
N PHE A 347 -3.08 10.56 22.82
CA PHE A 347 -3.48 11.11 24.11
C PHE A 347 -4.75 10.45 24.67
N ASP A 348 -5.69 10.05 23.81
CA ASP A 348 -6.99 9.50 24.21
C ASP A 348 -7.00 7.97 24.32
N ILE A 349 -5.92 7.28 23.92
CA ILE A 349 -5.82 5.83 23.97
C ILE A 349 -5.99 5.31 25.40
N GLY A 350 -6.90 4.35 25.56
CA GLY A 350 -7.32 3.80 26.86
C GLY A 350 -8.48 4.57 27.53
N ARG A 351 -8.91 5.70 26.97
CA ARG A 351 -10.10 6.46 27.40
C ARG A 351 -11.22 6.46 26.37
N ILE A 352 -10.84 6.51 25.10
CA ILE A 352 -11.78 6.48 23.98
C ILE A 352 -12.41 5.09 23.86
N THR A 353 -13.73 5.04 23.65
CA THR A 353 -14.44 3.79 23.40
C THR A 353 -14.06 3.24 22.01
N PRO A 354 -14.18 1.91 21.77
CA PRO A 354 -13.91 1.33 20.46
C PRO A 354 -14.70 2.01 19.32
N THR A 355 -16.00 2.26 19.54
CA THR A 355 -16.85 3.00 18.58
C THR A 355 -16.47 4.48 18.45
N GLY A 356 -15.92 5.08 19.50
CA GLY A 356 -15.37 6.44 19.47
C GLY A 356 -14.26 6.62 18.45
N MET A 357 -13.53 5.54 18.08
CA MET A 357 -12.47 5.58 17.06
C MET A 357 -12.96 5.99 15.66
N ILE A 358 -14.27 5.93 15.40
CA ILE A 358 -14.88 6.43 14.15
C ILE A 358 -14.46 7.87 13.86
N TRP A 359 -14.44 8.72 14.89
CA TRP A 359 -14.09 10.13 14.73
C TRP A 359 -12.64 10.35 14.31
N PRO A 360 -11.62 9.92 15.06
CA PRO A 360 -10.23 10.14 14.67
C PRO A 360 -9.85 9.40 13.38
N LEU A 361 -10.35 8.17 13.15
CA LEU A 361 -10.15 7.47 11.87
C LEU A 361 -10.78 8.24 10.70
N GLY A 362 -11.94 8.83 10.93
CA GLY A 362 -12.57 9.69 9.95
C GLY A 362 -11.76 10.95 9.63
N VAL A 363 -11.19 11.60 10.66
CA VAL A 363 -10.30 12.76 10.49
C VAL A 363 -9.05 12.38 9.69
N ILE A 364 -8.45 11.20 9.95
CA ILE A 364 -7.35 10.67 9.13
C ILE A 364 -7.79 10.51 7.67
N GLY A 365 -8.98 9.95 7.42
CA GLY A 365 -9.55 9.79 6.09
C GLY A 365 -9.72 11.12 5.33
N VAL A 366 -10.23 12.17 6.01
CA VAL A 366 -10.33 13.53 5.46
C VAL A 366 -8.95 14.08 5.12
N GLY A 367 -8.00 14.00 6.06
CA GLY A 367 -6.64 14.48 5.85
C GLY A 367 -5.94 13.77 4.69
N PHE A 368 -6.12 12.46 4.56
CA PHE A 368 -5.58 11.67 3.47
C PHE A 368 -6.24 12.03 2.12
N GLY A 369 -7.55 12.24 2.08
CA GLY A 369 -8.26 12.74 0.90
C GLY A 369 -7.75 14.12 0.45
N LEU A 370 -7.49 15.03 1.40
CA LEU A 370 -6.91 16.34 1.12
C LEU A 370 -5.45 16.28 0.65
N PHE A 371 -4.71 15.25 1.04
CA PHE A 371 -3.32 15.04 0.65
C PHE A 371 -3.17 14.40 -0.73
N SER A 372 -3.87 13.30 -0.98
CA SER A 372 -3.43 12.35 -2.00
C SER A 372 -3.57 12.83 -3.45
N ALA A 373 -4.74 13.40 -3.80
CA ALA A 373 -4.95 13.94 -5.15
C ALA A 373 -4.03 15.15 -5.44
N PRO A 374 -3.92 16.18 -4.58
CA PRO A 374 -2.98 17.28 -4.78
C PRO A 374 -1.52 16.83 -4.85
N ASN A 375 -1.12 15.85 -4.04
CA ASN A 375 0.22 15.28 -4.12
C ASN A 375 0.48 14.61 -5.48
N THR A 376 -0.49 13.84 -5.97
CA THR A 376 -0.40 13.19 -7.29
C THR A 376 -0.29 14.22 -8.41
N ASN A 377 -1.12 15.27 -8.36
CA ASN A 377 -1.07 16.39 -9.31
C ASN A 377 0.31 17.08 -9.29
N SER A 378 0.87 17.31 -8.10
CA SER A 378 2.18 17.91 -7.94
C SER A 378 3.30 17.06 -8.56
N VAL A 379 3.31 15.75 -8.34
CA VAL A 379 4.30 14.86 -8.95
C VAL A 379 4.17 14.87 -10.48
N MET A 380 2.96 14.66 -11.00
CA MET A 380 2.72 14.54 -12.43
C MET A 380 2.92 15.87 -13.17
N GLY A 381 2.56 16.99 -12.55
CA GLY A 381 2.72 18.33 -13.10
C GLY A 381 4.15 18.87 -13.00
N SER A 382 5.00 18.26 -12.16
CA SER A 382 6.39 18.71 -11.99
C SER A 382 7.32 18.25 -13.12
N VAL A 383 6.92 17.30 -13.96
CA VAL A 383 7.79 16.72 -15.00
C VAL A 383 7.23 16.95 -16.40
N ASP A 384 8.13 17.00 -17.39
CA ASP A 384 7.72 17.01 -18.79
C ASP A 384 6.87 15.77 -19.12
N ARG A 385 5.94 15.93 -20.06
CA ARG A 385 5.02 14.86 -20.51
C ARG A 385 5.73 13.56 -20.90
N LYS A 386 6.96 13.64 -21.42
CA LYS A 386 7.80 12.47 -21.77
C LYS A 386 8.22 11.62 -20.58
N TYR A 387 8.29 12.19 -19.37
CA TYR A 387 8.67 11.49 -18.13
C TYR A 387 7.47 11.08 -17.27
N SER A 388 6.24 11.27 -17.78
CA SER A 388 4.99 10.99 -17.06
C SER A 388 4.90 9.54 -16.56
N GLY A 389 5.37 8.56 -17.36
CA GLY A 389 5.43 7.15 -16.95
C GLY A 389 6.40 6.91 -15.80
N THR A 390 7.62 7.46 -15.91
CA THR A 390 8.65 7.39 -14.84
C THR A 390 8.16 8.05 -13.55
N ALA A 391 7.52 9.22 -13.65
CA ALA A 391 6.99 9.93 -12.49
C ALA A 391 5.90 9.14 -11.77
N SER A 392 4.96 8.57 -12.53
CA SER A 392 3.89 7.74 -11.97
C SER A 392 4.43 6.45 -11.34
N GLY A 393 5.37 5.77 -12.01
CA GLY A 393 6.03 4.58 -11.48
C GLY A 393 6.84 4.86 -10.20
N THR A 394 7.53 6.01 -10.15
CA THR A 394 8.25 6.47 -8.95
C THR A 394 7.29 6.71 -7.80
N LEU A 395 6.19 7.42 -8.04
CA LEU A 395 5.17 7.67 -7.03
C LEU A 395 4.55 6.36 -6.52
N GLY A 396 4.22 5.43 -7.41
CA GLY A 396 3.74 4.10 -7.04
C GLY A 396 4.75 3.34 -6.17
N THR A 397 6.03 3.40 -6.53
CA THR A 397 7.13 2.80 -5.73
C THR A 397 7.19 3.41 -4.34
N MET A 398 7.18 4.74 -4.22
CA MET A 398 7.18 5.43 -2.92
C MET A 398 6.00 5.04 -2.05
N ARG A 399 4.82 4.88 -2.64
CA ARG A 399 3.62 4.40 -1.93
C ARG A 399 3.82 3.00 -1.40
N PHE A 400 4.13 2.02 -2.25
CA PHE A 400 4.24 0.63 -1.83
C PHE A 400 5.43 0.36 -0.89
N VAL A 401 6.56 1.03 -1.09
CA VAL A 401 7.67 1.00 -0.11
C VAL A 401 7.21 1.61 1.22
N GLY A 402 6.49 2.73 1.19
CA GLY A 402 5.88 3.32 2.39
C GLY A 402 4.95 2.34 3.12
N GLN A 403 4.07 1.65 2.40
CA GLN A 403 3.15 0.65 2.96
C GLN A 403 3.90 -0.52 3.60
N LEU A 404 4.87 -1.09 2.88
CA LEU A 404 5.71 -2.17 3.38
C LEU A 404 6.46 -1.78 4.65
N MET A 405 7.09 -0.60 4.65
CA MET A 405 7.80 -0.06 5.81
C MET A 405 6.85 0.28 6.95
N SER A 406 5.63 0.76 6.66
CA SER A 406 4.60 1.00 7.68
C SER A 406 4.31 -0.29 8.42
N LEU A 407 3.96 -1.35 7.68
CA LEU A 407 3.58 -2.60 8.28
C LEU A 407 4.75 -3.21 9.06
N ALA A 408 5.96 -3.20 8.50
CA ALA A 408 7.15 -3.72 9.17
C ALA A 408 7.48 -2.94 10.45
N VAL A 409 7.61 -1.61 10.39
CA VAL A 409 7.98 -0.80 11.56
C VAL A 409 6.89 -0.83 12.64
N MET A 410 5.63 -0.66 12.26
CA MET A 410 4.55 -0.57 13.24
C MET A 410 4.25 -1.91 13.90
N SER A 411 4.37 -3.03 13.18
CA SER A 411 4.24 -4.36 13.79
C SER A 411 5.41 -4.67 14.73
N THR A 412 6.64 -4.30 14.38
CA THR A 412 7.81 -4.44 15.28
C THR A 412 7.62 -3.61 16.56
N LEU A 413 7.17 -2.36 16.46
CA LEU A 413 6.93 -1.51 17.64
C LEU A 413 5.80 -2.04 18.53
N LEU A 414 4.74 -2.58 17.91
CA LEU A 414 3.66 -3.23 18.64
C LEU A 414 4.17 -4.47 19.36
N ALA A 415 4.97 -5.30 18.67
CA ALA A 415 5.53 -6.52 19.23
C ALA A 415 6.52 -6.27 20.38
N GLU A 416 7.37 -5.26 20.25
CA GLU A 416 8.36 -4.90 21.27
C GLU A 416 7.71 -4.51 22.61
N ALA A 417 6.54 -3.89 22.56
CA ALA A 417 5.80 -3.50 23.75
C ALA A 417 4.98 -4.66 24.37
N MET A 418 4.75 -5.74 23.63
CA MET A 418 3.99 -6.91 24.11
C MET A 418 4.90 -7.93 24.81
N PRO A 419 4.42 -8.58 25.89
CA PRO A 419 5.12 -9.73 26.45
C PRO A 419 5.29 -10.85 25.43
N ARG A 420 6.41 -11.59 25.49
CA ARG A 420 6.65 -12.73 24.57
C ARG A 420 5.57 -13.80 24.65
N THR A 421 4.97 -14.01 25.82
CA THR A 421 3.83 -14.92 26.02
C THR A 421 2.64 -14.47 25.17
N MET A 422 2.30 -13.18 25.22
CA MET A 422 1.24 -12.61 24.38
C MET A 422 1.53 -12.80 22.90
N LEU A 423 2.75 -12.56 22.42
CA LEU A 423 3.09 -12.76 21.00
C LEU A 423 2.88 -14.19 20.48
N LEU A 424 3.14 -15.18 21.33
CA LEU A 424 2.95 -16.59 21.02
C LEU A 424 1.48 -17.00 21.13
N GLU A 425 0.76 -16.45 22.11
CA GLU A 425 -0.59 -16.87 22.43
C GLU A 425 -1.69 -16.09 21.71
N LEU A 426 -1.39 -14.88 21.21
CA LEU A 426 -2.35 -13.91 20.66
C LEU A 426 -3.36 -14.55 19.71
N PHE A 427 -2.89 -15.44 18.85
CA PHE A 427 -3.72 -16.17 17.89
C PHE A 427 -3.67 -17.69 18.06
N SER A 428 -3.09 -18.21 19.14
CA SER A 428 -2.94 -19.65 19.38
C SER A 428 -4.27 -20.37 19.70
N GLY A 429 -5.30 -19.60 20.08
CA GLY A 429 -6.58 -20.14 20.55
C GLY A 429 -6.51 -20.80 21.93
N ILE A 430 -5.37 -20.69 22.62
CA ILE A 430 -5.28 -20.97 24.06
C ILE A 430 -6.10 -19.86 24.73
N ASN A 431 -7.14 -20.22 25.48
CA ASN A 431 -7.95 -19.30 26.29
C ASN A 431 -7.06 -18.63 27.35
N SER A 432 -6.24 -17.67 26.95
CA SER A 432 -5.62 -16.75 27.87
C SER A 432 -6.68 -15.72 28.21
N ASN A 433 -7.17 -15.78 29.45
CA ASN A 433 -7.69 -14.56 30.07
C ASN A 433 -6.56 -13.54 29.92
N LEU A 434 -6.67 -12.61 28.96
CA LEU A 434 -5.67 -11.59 28.71
C LEU A 434 -5.38 -10.93 30.05
N SER A 435 -4.14 -11.08 30.53
CA SER A 435 -3.79 -10.50 31.81
C SER A 435 -3.81 -8.98 31.67
N ALA A 436 -3.97 -8.26 32.78
CA ALA A 436 -3.84 -6.81 32.77
C ALA A 436 -2.48 -6.35 32.18
N VAL A 437 -1.44 -7.18 32.30
CA VAL A 437 -0.11 -6.93 31.73
C VAL A 437 -0.14 -7.02 30.20
N ASP A 438 -0.82 -8.01 29.63
CA ASP A 438 -0.94 -8.20 28.19
C ASP A 438 -1.67 -7.02 27.53
N VAL A 439 -2.81 -6.62 28.11
CA VAL A 439 -3.58 -5.45 27.64
C VAL A 439 -2.75 -4.18 27.76
N THR A 440 -2.02 -3.99 28.87
CA THR A 440 -1.18 -2.81 29.06
C THR A 440 -0.02 -2.75 28.06
N GLY A 441 0.61 -3.89 27.77
CA GLY A 441 1.68 -3.99 26.78
C GLY A 441 1.18 -3.63 25.37
N PHE A 442 0.06 -4.23 24.94
CA PHE A 442 -0.56 -3.90 23.66
C PHE A 442 -0.92 -2.42 23.55
N MET A 443 -1.56 -1.86 24.58
CA MET A 443 -1.97 -0.44 24.57
C MET A 443 -0.77 0.51 24.55
N THR A 444 0.34 0.13 25.18
CA THR A 444 1.61 0.87 25.12
C THR A 444 2.21 0.83 23.71
N GLY A 445 2.23 -0.35 23.08
CA GLY A 445 2.69 -0.51 21.70
C GLY A 445 1.83 0.29 20.73
N LEU A 446 0.50 0.20 20.86
CA LEU A 446 -0.46 0.97 20.08
C LEU A 446 -0.23 2.48 20.25
N ARG A 447 0.01 2.96 21.48
CA ARG A 447 0.35 4.36 21.75
C ARG A 447 1.63 4.77 21.02
N THR A 448 2.68 3.96 21.07
CA THR A 448 3.95 4.22 20.37
C THR A 448 3.79 4.27 18.86
N VAL A 449 2.98 3.36 18.29
CA VAL A 449 2.63 3.37 16.86
C VAL A 449 1.94 4.69 16.49
N MET A 450 0.92 5.13 17.25
CA MET A 450 0.24 6.41 16.99
C MET A 450 1.18 7.60 17.10
N LEU A 451 2.09 7.61 18.10
CA LEU A 451 3.09 8.66 18.26
C LEU A 451 4.00 8.76 17.03
N LEU A 452 4.57 7.64 16.59
CA LEU A 452 5.46 7.62 15.44
C LEU A 452 4.72 8.01 14.16
N SER A 453 3.51 7.49 13.94
CA SER A 453 2.67 7.90 12.81
C SER A 453 2.37 9.41 12.81
N GLY A 454 2.11 9.99 13.99
CA GLY A 454 1.95 11.43 14.18
C GLY A 454 3.21 12.23 13.82
N ILE A 455 4.39 11.77 14.26
CA ILE A 455 5.69 12.39 13.95
C ILE A 455 6.02 12.30 12.45
N LEU A 456 5.82 11.14 11.83
CA LEU A 456 6.10 10.91 10.41
C LEU A 456 5.18 11.76 9.52
N SER A 457 3.89 11.86 9.87
CA SER A 457 2.96 12.74 9.17
C SER A 457 3.29 14.23 9.38
N LEU A 458 3.73 14.63 10.58
CA LEU A 458 4.22 15.99 10.85
C LEU A 458 5.47 16.32 10.01
N ALA A 459 6.44 15.41 9.93
CA ALA A 459 7.59 15.54 9.03
C ALA A 459 7.15 15.70 7.57
N GLY A 460 6.07 15.02 7.19
CA GLY A 460 5.42 15.16 5.90
C GLY A 460 4.89 16.56 5.61
N VAL A 461 4.41 17.30 6.62
CA VAL A 461 4.00 18.71 6.47
C VAL A 461 5.18 19.56 5.99
N PHE A 462 6.34 19.44 6.64
CA PHE A 462 7.53 20.20 6.28
C PHE A 462 8.01 19.88 4.87
N THR A 463 8.09 18.60 4.51
CA THR A 463 8.49 18.19 3.16
C THR A 463 7.49 18.63 2.08
N SER A 464 6.19 18.64 2.41
CA SER A 464 5.16 19.17 1.52
C SER A 464 5.32 20.68 1.30
N LEU A 465 5.66 21.43 2.34
CA LEU A 465 5.91 22.87 2.27
C LEU A 465 7.18 23.23 1.50
N VAL A 466 8.11 22.29 1.29
CA VAL A 466 9.34 22.52 0.52
C VAL A 466 9.06 22.66 -0.99
N ARG A 467 7.89 22.23 -1.48
CA ARG A 467 7.50 22.29 -2.90
C ARG A 467 7.44 23.73 -3.42
N SER A 468 7.77 23.92 -4.71
CA SER A 468 7.46 25.18 -5.40
C SER A 468 5.94 25.33 -5.52
N SER A 469 5.46 26.57 -5.38
CA SER A 469 4.04 26.95 -5.49
C SER A 469 3.41 26.49 -6.79
#